data_AF-A0A8H6ZCG2-F1
#
_entry.id   AF-A0A8H6ZCG2-F1
#
_cell.length_a   1.000
_cell.length_b   1.000
_cell.length_c   1.000
_cell.angle_alpha   90.00
_cell.angle_beta   90.00
_cell.angle_gamma   90.00
#
_symmetry.space_group_name_H-M   'P 1'
#
loop_
_entity.id
_entity.type
_entity.pdbx_description
1 polymer ?
#
loop_
_entity_poly.entity_id
_entity_poly.type
_entity_poly.pdbx_seq_one_letter_code
_entity_poly.pdbx_strand_id
1 'polypeptide(L)' 'MKWDHFVQVMRAAGFTHDPSAAGSRVRFGPLNPRDGPSLAVHKPHPDTTLHLRNLRGIVKTLRKKYGGWLD' A
#
# COMPACT_ATOMS: atom_id res chain seq x y z
N MET A 1 -2.08 -12.31 -4.52
CA MET A 1 -3.21 -11.58 -3.89
C MET A 1 -3.83 -10.66 -4.92
N LYS A 2 -5.16 -10.61 -5.07
CA LYS A 2 -5.78 -9.62 -5.99
C LYS A 2 -5.60 -8.20 -5.46
N TRP A 3 -5.39 -7.24 -6.35
CA TRP A 3 -5.12 -5.85 -6.00
C TRP A 3 -6.18 -5.24 -5.08
N ASP A 4 -7.46 -5.49 -5.36
CA ASP A 4 -8.56 -4.96 -4.53
C ASP A 4 -8.47 -5.43 -3.08
N HIS A 5 -8.18 -6.72 -2.88
CA HIS A 5 -7.95 -7.27 -1.54
C HIS A 5 -6.74 -6.62 -0.85
N PHE A 6 -5.65 -6.33 -1.58
CA PHE A 6 -4.53 -5.58 -1.03
C PHE A 6 -4.94 -4.16 -0.57
N VAL A 7 -5.76 -3.44 -1.35
CA VAL A 7 -6.29 -2.12 -0.96
C VAL A 7 -7.12 -2.22 0.31
N GLN A 8 -7.98 -3.23 0.44
CA GLN A 8 -8.77 -3.46 1.64
C GLN A 8 -7.90 -3.71 2.87
N VAL A 9 -6.86 -4.54 2.76
CA VAL A 9 -5.89 -4.79 3.84
C VAL A 9 -5.18 -3.51 4.28
N MET A 10 -4.73 -2.69 3.33
CA MET A 10 -4.09 -1.41 3.63
C MET A 10 -5.03 -0.46 4.37
N ARG A 11 -6.32 -0.40 3.97
CA ARG A 11 -7.34 0.40 4.66
C ARG A 11 -7.62 -0.10 6.07
N ALA A 12 -7.72 -1.42 6.26
CA ALA A 12 -7.90 -2.03 7.57
C ALA A 12 -6.71 -1.75 8.50
N ALA A 13 -5.50 -1.63 7.95
CA ALA A 13 -4.30 -1.23 8.68
C ALA A 13 -4.20 0.29 8.95
N GLY A 14 -5.25 1.07 8.68
CA GLY A 14 -5.27 2.51 8.97
C GLY A 14 -4.65 3.39 7.90
N PHE A 15 -4.40 2.88 6.69
CA PHE A 15 -3.97 3.71 5.56
C PHE A 15 -5.15 4.25 4.76
N THR A 16 -5.03 5.50 4.32
CA THR A 16 -5.94 6.14 3.38
C THR A 16 -5.53 5.84 1.94
N HIS A 17 -6.53 5.74 1.06
CA HIS A 17 -6.36 5.47 -0.36
C HIS A 17 -7.32 6.38 -1.13
N ASP A 18 -6.80 7.17 -2.08
CA ASP A 18 -7.62 7.96 -3.01
C ASP A 18 -7.93 7.12 -4.26
N PRO A 19 -9.18 6.66 -4.46
CA PRO A 19 -9.57 5.85 -5.61
C PRO A 19 -9.64 6.64 -6.92
N SER A 20 -9.60 7.98 -6.87
CA SER A 20 -9.62 8.86 -8.03
C SER A 20 -8.24 8.97 -8.70
N ALA A 21 -7.20 8.40 -8.09
CA ALA A 21 -5.87 8.29 -8.67
C ALA A 21 -5.89 7.32 -9.86
N ALA A 22 -6.35 7.80 -11.02
CA ALA A 22 -6.27 7.10 -12.29
C ALA A 22 -4.79 6.94 -12.68
N GLY A 23 -4.24 5.74 -12.48
CA GLY A 23 -2.86 5.44 -12.86
C GLY A 23 -2.34 4.12 -12.33
N SER A 24 -1.24 3.66 -12.90
CA SER A 24 -0.54 2.45 -12.45
C SER A 24 0.24 2.64 -11.14
N ARG A 25 0.18 3.84 -10.52
CA ARG A 25 0.86 4.17 -9.26
C ARG A 25 -0.15 4.71 -8.26
N VAL A 26 -0.45 3.89 -7.25
CA VAL A 26 -1.44 4.19 -6.21
C VAL A 26 -0.71 4.63 -4.94
N ARG A 27 -1.22 5.68 -4.28
CA ARG A 27 -0.66 6.17 -3.02
C ARG A 27 -1.51 5.72 -1.83
N PHE A 28 -0.83 5.31 -0.77
CA PHE A 28 -1.38 5.00 0.54
C PHE A 28 -0.79 5.96 1.55
N GLY A 29 -1.60 6.81 2.18
CA GLY A 29 -1.17 7.70 3.25
C GLY A 29 -1.49 7.10 4.62
N PRO A 30 -0.76 7.41 5.71
CA PRO A 30 -1.27 7.13 7.04
C PRO A 30 -2.56 7.93 7.32
N LEU A 31 -3.38 7.50 8.27
CA LEU A 31 -4.58 8.24 8.69
C LEU A 31 -4.22 9.62 9.26
N ASN A 32 -3.16 9.69 10.06
CA ASN A 32 -2.59 10.95 10.53
C ASN A 32 -1.31 11.25 9.72
N PRO A 33 -1.23 12.39 9.01
CA PRO A 33 -0.08 12.74 8.17
C PRO A 33 1.23 12.91 8.96
N ARG A 34 1.17 13.03 10.29
CA ARG A 34 2.36 13.09 11.16
C ARG A 34 3.03 11.73 11.34
N ASP A 35 2.33 10.63 11.05
CA ASP A 35 2.86 9.27 11.21
C ASP A 35 3.82 8.87 10.09
N GLY A 36 3.93 9.69 9.03
CA GLY A 36 4.98 9.55 8.02
C GLY A 36 4.56 9.89 6.59
N PRO A 37 5.51 9.80 5.64
CA PRO A 37 5.25 10.09 4.24
C PRO A 37 4.35 9.02 3.63
N SER A 38 3.62 9.31 2.55
CA SER A 38 2.84 8.29 1.82
C SER A 38 3.71 7.16 1.21
N LEU A 39 3.09 6.00 1.01
CA LEU A 39 3.63 4.86 0.27
C LEU A 39 3.03 4.81 -1.13
N ALA A 40 3.87 4.86 -2.16
CA ALA A 40 3.43 4.61 -3.53
C ALA A 40 3.66 3.14 -3.89
N VAL A 41 2.63 2.48 -4.42
CA VAL A 41 2.67 1.08 -4.87
C VAL A 41 2.22 1.02 -6.32
N HIS A 42 2.95 0.26 -7.14
CA HIS A 42 2.56 0.02 -8.52
C HIS A 42 1.44 -1.02 -8.60
N LYS A 43 0.31 -0.66 -9.21
CA LYS A 43 -0.81 -1.59 -9.46
C LYS A 43 -0.43 -2.48 -10.65
N PRO A 44 -0.39 -3.82 -10.48
CA PRO A 44 -0.15 -4.75 -11.59
C PRO A 44 -1.20 -4.63 -12.70
N HIS A 45 -0.75 -4.76 -13.96
CA HIS A 45 -1.58 -4.76 -15.16
C HIS A 45 -0.89 -5.61 -16.27
N PRO A 46 -1.61 -6.34 -17.14
CA PRO A 46 -3.08 -6.45 -17.21
C PRO A 46 -3.67 -7.35 -16.11
N ASP A 47 -2.94 -8.37 -15.66
CA ASP A 47 -3.37 -9.15 -14.51
C ASP A 47 -3.14 -8.35 -13.23
N THR A 48 -4.22 -8.06 -12.52
CA THR A 48 -4.20 -7.27 -11.28
C THR A 48 -3.82 -8.11 -10.07
N THR A 49 -3.00 -9.16 -10.24
CA THR A 49 -2.50 -9.98 -9.14
C THR A 49 -1.19 -9.43 -8.63
N LEU A 50 -1.18 -9.08 -7.35
CA LEU A 50 0.04 -8.79 -6.61
C LEU A 50 0.73 -10.10 -6.25
N HIS A 51 1.84 -10.40 -6.93
CA HIS A 51 2.65 -11.58 -6.67
C HIS A 51 3.44 -11.46 -5.36
N LEU A 52 3.82 -12.62 -4.79
CA LEU A 52 4.51 -12.71 -3.51
C LEU A 52 5.82 -11.90 -3.45
N ARG A 53 6.58 -11.86 -4.55
CA ARG A 53 7.81 -11.06 -4.66
C ARG A 53 7.53 -9.58 -4.44
N ASN A 54 6.48 -9.04 -5.06
CA ASN A 54 6.07 -7.64 -4.95
C ASN A 54 5.58 -7.34 -3.54
N LEU A 55 4.75 -8.24 -2.98
CA LEU A 55 4.24 -8.11 -1.62
C LEU A 55 5.37 -8.05 -0.59
N ARG A 56 6.40 -8.91 -0.70
CA ARG A 56 7.57 -8.89 0.19
C ARG A 56 8.33 -7.56 0.11
N GLY A 57 8.47 -6.99 -1.10
CA GLY A 57 9.07 -5.67 -1.28
C GLY A 57 8.28 -4.57 -0.57
N ILE A 58 6.96 -4.58 -0.74
CA ILE A 58 6.04 -3.63 -0.08
C ILE A 58 6.14 -3.74 1.43
N VAL A 59 6.09 -4.95 2.00
CA VAL A 59 6.22 -5.18 3.45
C VAL A 59 7.56 -4.67 3.98
N LYS A 60 8.66 -4.89 3.26
CA LYS A 60 9.97 -4.35 3.64
C LYS A 60 9.96 -2.82 3.69
N THR A 61 9.31 -2.17 2.71
CA THR A 61 9.16 -0.71 2.71
C THR A 61 8.26 -0.22 3.85
N LEU A 62 7.15 -0.93 4.13
CA LEU A 62 6.26 -0.61 5.24
C LEU A 62 7.01 -0.66 6.57
N ARG A 63 7.70 -1.76 6.86
CA ARG A 63 8.52 -1.88 8.08
C ARG A 63 9.60 -0.81 8.20
N LYS A 64 10.25 -0.45 7.08
CA LYS A 64 11.26 0.62 7.07
C LYS A 64 10.66 1.98 7.41
N LYS A 65 9.44 2.28 6.93
CA LYS A 65 8.81 3.59 7.09
C LYS A 65 8.00 3.72 8.38
N TYR A 66 7.41 2.61 8.84
CA TYR A 66 6.39 2.59 9.89
C TYR A 66 6.61 1.45 10.90
N GLY A 67 7.82 0.91 11.04
CA GLY A 67 8.10 -0.27 11.87
C GLY A 67 7.56 -0.15 13.31
N GLY A 68 7.70 1.01 13.96
CA GLY A 68 7.14 1.24 15.30
C GLY A 68 5.62 1.41 15.37
N TRP A 69 4.93 1.48 14.23
CA TRP A 69 3.46 1.54 14.13
C TRP A 69 2.84 0.18 13.80
N LEU A 70 3.63 -0.78 13.30
CA LEU A 70 3.16 -2.10 12.84
C LEU A 70 3.58 -3.26 13.76
N ASP A 71 4.20 -2.95 14.91
CA ASP A 71 4.56 -3.88 15.98
C ASP A 71 3.50 -3.88 17.09
#